data_AF-A0A521IMA7-F1
#
_entry.id   AF-A0A521IMA7-F1
#
_cell.length_a   1.000
_cell.length_b   1.000
_cell.length_c   1.000
_cell.angle_alpha   90.00
_cell.angle_beta   90.00
_cell.angle_gamma   90.00
#
_symmetry.space_group_name_H-M   'P 1'
#
loop_
_entity.id
_entity.type
_entity.pdbx_description
1 polymer ?
#
loop_
_entity_poly.entity_id
_entity_poly.type
_entity_poly.pdbx_seq_one_letter_code
_entity_poly.pdbx_strand_id
1 'polypeptide(L)'
;MNKIIKKALGPLAIFAMALGVGLSVIKTKDAANNVIRTQAANSTDSISAKGWGGYTGGSYSAVGVDYSDDAPTSGATLAMQIFIGSTGQVRGNKSGAANFSLRNTSEYPGYIRKITLTVTGGTLTSSTSRSVVSLGDLPFSGDYVDTTGAFTADVIGASQASLTWTIPTGTNYRYFKLHSLQTSGNALAAAADAIQIDYEEVAPPVFGTLDKITLDTTSVKTDYIVGNTYTSEGLIVVAHDTDGNFKSVTNFTTDYDAVVFTNAHAGTKVVTVSYSEGGITKTATYNIEVTIPTMLDAVTATSSLQFGATYALADPVTGNAMNTTVSNFFGAYGAVFVSNSLAVENQTQLFTLEIGNQANSFAFKLVNGPNADKYIQLGTDANYLTTKTTIDDKSSWTISIAEGVTTITSVAFPNRSIKYNSTDPRFATYKSGQNDVTLFVQTSTISDATAVNRLVTEINTGRGNSAFEQCGHLVEVFDGAYNQLSAAGKTLFNESADADIVAARNRLLYMKAWVDAQPATPPVRHVENERNTISATVAISVIGLTAMLGYYFLTKKKRIA
;
A
#
# COMPACT_ATOMS: atom_id res chain seq x y z
N MET A 1 -46.17 -13.02 73.90
CA MET A 1 -45.40 -14.27 74.14
C MET A 1 -45.85 -15.32 73.12
N ASN A 2 -45.01 -16.20 72.57
CA ASN A 2 -43.55 -16.13 72.36
C ASN A 2 -43.13 -17.29 71.43
N LYS A 3 -42.54 -17.00 70.25
CA LYS A 3 -41.80 -17.98 69.40
C LYS A 3 -42.70 -19.13 68.84
N ILE A 4 -42.34 -20.01 67.89
CA ILE A 4 -41.09 -20.44 67.22
C ILE A 4 -41.44 -20.65 65.73
N ILE A 5 -40.97 -19.84 64.77
CA ILE A 5 -39.77 -20.03 63.91
C ILE A 5 -39.81 -21.23 62.92
N LYS A 6 -39.92 -20.88 61.63
CA LYS A 6 -39.26 -21.43 60.40
C LYS A 6 -38.83 -22.91 60.33
N LYS A 7 -39.31 -23.63 59.30
CA LYS A 7 -38.55 -24.24 58.17
C LYS A 7 -39.20 -25.54 57.65
N ALA A 8 -39.78 -25.51 56.44
CA ALA A 8 -39.75 -26.60 55.47
C ALA A 8 -40.23 -26.07 54.11
N LEU A 9 -39.37 -26.10 53.10
CA LEU A 9 -39.69 -25.79 51.69
C LEU A 9 -39.88 -27.09 50.92
N GLY A 10 -40.82 -27.09 49.98
CA GLY A 10 -41.03 -28.13 48.98
C GLY A 10 -41.78 -29.38 49.47
N PRO A 11 -42.52 -30.10 48.59
CA PRO A 11 -42.80 -29.83 47.18
C PRO A 11 -44.31 -29.87 46.83
N LEU A 12 -44.81 -28.89 46.06
CA LEU A 12 -46.10 -29.01 45.36
C LEU A 12 -46.15 -28.19 44.06
N ALA A 13 -45.03 -28.18 43.34
CA ALA A 13 -44.92 -27.69 41.96
C ALA A 13 -45.32 -28.77 40.92
N ILE A 14 -46.14 -29.75 41.33
CA ILE A 14 -46.48 -30.93 40.52
C ILE A 14 -48.00 -31.15 40.61
N PHE A 15 -48.78 -30.27 39.98
CA PHE A 15 -50.08 -30.64 39.36
C PHE A 15 -50.58 -29.62 38.32
N ALA A 16 -49.65 -28.95 37.62
CA ALA A 16 -49.98 -28.33 36.34
C ALA A 16 -49.98 -29.43 35.25
N MET A 17 -51.08 -30.19 35.13
CA MET A 17 -51.46 -31.00 33.95
C MET A 17 -52.76 -31.79 34.23
N ALA A 18 -53.92 -31.22 33.88
CA ALA A 18 -55.15 -31.97 33.59
C ALA A 18 -56.25 -31.05 33.01
N LEU A 19 -56.48 -31.15 31.68
CA LEU A 19 -57.75 -30.87 30.96
C LEU A 19 -58.28 -29.40 31.03
N GLY A 20 -58.50 -28.67 29.92
CA GLY A 20 -59.48 -28.94 28.84
C GLY A 20 -60.90 -28.58 29.34
N VAL A 21 -61.79 -27.83 28.67
CA VAL A 21 -62.01 -27.36 27.28
C VAL A 21 -62.85 -26.05 27.38
N GLY A 22 -62.94 -25.06 26.48
CA GLY A 22 -62.47 -24.84 25.11
C GLY A 22 -63.65 -24.40 24.19
N LEU A 23 -63.57 -23.25 23.50
CA LEU A 23 -64.66 -22.70 22.66
C LEU A 23 -64.14 -21.94 21.42
N SER A 24 -65.00 -21.74 20.43
CA SER A 24 -64.66 -21.96 19.02
C SER A 24 -64.65 -20.73 18.09
N VAL A 25 -63.68 -20.75 17.17
CA VAL A 25 -63.73 -20.37 15.74
C VAL A 25 -64.83 -19.37 15.30
N ILE A 26 -64.40 -18.21 14.81
CA ILE A 26 -64.96 -17.60 13.59
C ILE A 26 -63.80 -17.24 12.66
N LYS A 27 -63.85 -17.71 11.40
CA LYS A 27 -62.99 -17.24 10.32
C LYS A 27 -63.70 -16.09 9.59
N THR A 28 -63.15 -14.89 9.67
CA THR A 28 -63.42 -13.81 8.70
C THR A 28 -62.10 -13.38 8.09
N LYS A 29 -62.03 -13.39 6.75
CA LYS A 29 -61.06 -12.56 6.04
C LYS A 29 -61.34 -11.09 6.36
N ASP A 30 -60.31 -10.25 6.20
CA ASP A 30 -60.38 -8.79 6.30
C ASP A 30 -60.58 -8.22 7.71
N ALA A 31 -59.53 -8.33 8.52
CA ALA A 31 -59.26 -7.42 9.64
C ALA A 31 -57.73 -7.27 9.85
N ALA A 32 -57.09 -6.45 9.02
CA ALA A 32 -55.75 -5.95 9.37
C ALA A 32 -55.85 -5.04 10.62
N ASN A 33 -54.79 -5.03 11.43
CA ASN A 33 -54.57 -4.09 12.54
C ASN A 33 -55.59 -4.09 13.70
N ASN A 34 -55.89 -5.25 14.29
CA ASN A 34 -56.18 -5.25 15.74
C ASN A 34 -55.80 -6.56 16.46
N VAL A 35 -54.50 -6.89 16.42
CA VAL A 35 -53.93 -7.74 17.47
C VAL A 35 -53.86 -6.88 18.74
N ILE A 36 -54.51 -7.32 19.81
CA ILE A 36 -54.22 -6.81 21.16
C ILE A 36 -52.79 -7.23 21.48
N ARG A 37 -51.82 -6.38 21.10
CA ARG A 37 -50.43 -6.54 21.53
C ARG A 37 -50.42 -6.29 23.03
N THR A 38 -50.21 -7.33 23.82
CA THR A 38 -49.54 -7.15 25.12
C THR A 38 -48.27 -6.37 24.82
N GLN A 39 -48.19 -5.15 25.36
CA GLN A 39 -47.08 -4.24 25.13
C GLN A 39 -45.77 -4.99 25.41
N ALA A 40 -44.91 -5.11 24.40
CA ALA A 40 -43.61 -5.73 24.59
C ALA A 40 -42.87 -4.97 25.69
N ALA A 41 -42.06 -5.68 26.48
CA ALA A 41 -41.26 -5.03 27.50
C ALA A 41 -40.34 -4.00 26.83
N ASN A 42 -40.39 -2.76 27.28
CA ASN A 42 -39.42 -1.76 26.85
C ASN A 42 -38.08 -2.12 27.51
N SER A 43 -37.07 -2.36 26.69
CA SER A 43 -35.69 -2.49 27.14
C SER A 43 -35.04 -1.11 27.19
N THR A 44 -34.17 -0.89 28.17
CA THR A 44 -33.47 0.39 28.37
C THR A 44 -31.97 0.16 28.27
N ASP A 45 -31.32 0.79 27.30
CA ASP A 45 -29.87 0.92 27.27
C ASP A 45 -29.46 2.18 28.03
N SER A 46 -28.27 2.17 28.62
CA SER A 46 -27.76 3.26 29.45
C SER A 46 -26.27 3.43 29.26
N ILE A 47 -25.88 4.55 28.67
CA ILE A 47 -24.50 4.88 28.29
C ILE A 47 -24.02 6.06 29.14
N SER A 48 -22.80 6.02 29.68
CA SER A 48 -22.18 7.19 30.33
C SER A 48 -21.05 7.75 29.47
N ALA A 49 -21.10 9.06 29.18
CA ALA A 49 -20.00 9.76 28.48
C ALA A 49 -18.93 10.29 29.46
N LYS A 50 -19.04 9.92 30.75
CA LYS A 50 -18.24 10.45 31.84
C LYS A 50 -16.88 9.76 31.89
N GLY A 51 -15.80 10.54 31.84
CA GLY A 51 -14.42 10.04 31.84
C GLY A 51 -13.81 9.78 30.45
N TRP A 52 -14.55 10.05 29.37
CA TRP A 52 -14.03 9.92 28.00
C TRP A 52 -12.88 10.92 27.75
N GLY A 53 -11.68 10.40 27.45
CA GLY A 53 -10.46 11.19 27.27
C GLY A 53 -10.42 12.02 25.97
N GLY A 54 -9.78 13.18 26.03
CA GLY A 54 -9.69 14.09 24.88
C GLY A 54 -8.57 13.72 23.89
N TYR A 55 -8.91 13.62 22.60
CA TYR A 55 -7.93 13.47 21.53
C TYR A 55 -7.28 14.81 21.13
N THR A 56 -5.95 14.81 21.06
CA THR A 56 -5.14 15.85 20.42
C THR A 56 -4.73 15.40 19.02
N GLY A 57 -5.52 15.74 18.00
CA GLY A 57 -5.18 15.43 16.60
C GLY A 57 -6.36 15.67 15.65
N GLY A 58 -6.12 16.35 14.53
CA GLY A 58 -7.16 16.84 13.61
C GLY A 58 -7.76 15.79 12.66
N SER A 59 -8.08 14.59 13.14
CA SER A 59 -8.69 13.53 12.33
C SER A 59 -10.19 13.41 12.63
N TYR A 60 -11.01 13.42 11.59
CA TYR A 60 -12.48 13.36 11.68
C TYR A 60 -12.97 11.93 11.43
N SER A 61 -14.04 11.52 12.12
CA SER A 61 -14.62 10.16 12.12
C SER A 61 -13.76 9.11 12.81
N ALA A 62 -13.83 9.06 14.14
CA ALA A 62 -13.49 7.87 14.90
C ALA A 62 -14.70 6.92 14.96
N VAL A 63 -14.52 5.66 14.55
CA VAL A 63 -15.37 4.57 15.03
C VAL A 63 -14.83 4.23 16.42
N GLY A 64 -15.46 4.79 17.45
CA GLY A 64 -15.06 4.55 18.83
C GLY A 64 -15.45 3.15 19.26
N VAL A 65 -14.46 2.34 19.65
CA VAL A 65 -14.70 1.25 20.61
C VAL A 65 -14.90 1.91 21.98
N ASP A 66 -15.89 1.46 22.76
CA ASP A 66 -16.12 1.98 24.11
C ASP A 66 -14.90 1.69 25.01
N TYR A 67 -14.67 2.54 26.01
CA TYR A 67 -13.53 2.46 26.93
C TYR A 67 -13.98 2.32 28.40
N SER A 68 -15.17 1.79 28.63
CA SER A 68 -15.51 1.17 29.92
C SER A 68 -16.14 -0.19 29.68
N ASP A 69 -15.74 -1.19 30.48
CA ASP A 69 -16.27 -2.56 30.40
C ASP A 69 -17.75 -2.68 30.82
N ASP A 70 -18.40 -1.55 31.17
CA ASP A 70 -19.74 -1.46 31.77
C ASP A 70 -20.83 -0.81 30.85
N ALA A 71 -20.56 -0.64 29.55
CA ALA A 71 -21.58 -0.35 28.52
C ALA A 71 -21.23 -1.11 27.22
N PRO A 72 -22.17 -1.82 26.55
CA PRO A 72 -23.60 -1.52 26.40
C PRO A 72 -24.56 -2.66 26.80
N THR A 73 -25.89 -2.42 26.81
CA THR A 73 -26.89 -3.51 26.98
C THR A 73 -27.51 -4.01 25.67
N SER A 74 -27.40 -3.26 24.57
CA SER A 74 -28.16 -3.48 23.34
C SER A 74 -27.37 -4.08 22.16
N GLY A 75 -26.04 -4.07 22.22
CA GLY A 75 -25.16 -4.47 21.10
C GLY A 75 -25.10 -3.49 19.91
N ALA A 76 -25.83 -2.36 19.97
CA ALA A 76 -25.76 -1.35 18.91
C ALA A 76 -24.46 -0.53 18.98
N THR A 77 -23.78 -0.35 17.84
CA THR A 77 -22.59 0.50 17.75
C THR A 77 -22.99 1.97 17.70
N LEU A 78 -22.29 2.82 18.47
CA LEU A 78 -22.50 4.26 18.52
C LEU A 78 -21.28 5.04 17.99
N ALA A 79 -21.52 6.22 17.43
CA ALA A 79 -20.50 7.20 17.08
C ALA A 79 -20.83 8.55 17.72
N MET A 80 -19.87 9.12 18.44
CA MET A 80 -20.02 10.39 19.15
C MET A 80 -18.96 11.40 18.71
N GLN A 81 -19.31 12.69 18.78
CA GLN A 81 -18.42 13.79 18.39
C GLN A 81 -18.44 14.91 19.44
N ILE A 82 -17.31 15.09 20.12
CA ILE A 82 -17.02 16.19 21.05
C ILE A 82 -15.93 17.07 20.42
N PHE A 83 -16.05 18.39 20.49
CA PHE A 83 -15.30 19.31 19.63
C PHE A 83 -14.38 20.34 20.32
N ILE A 84 -14.10 20.21 21.62
CA ILE A 84 -13.14 21.09 22.31
C ILE A 84 -12.17 20.25 23.14
N GLY A 85 -11.09 19.79 22.51
CA GLY A 85 -10.13 18.83 23.10
C GLY A 85 -9.30 19.34 24.28
N SER A 86 -9.18 20.65 24.49
CA SER A 86 -8.38 21.22 25.59
C SER A 86 -9.10 21.32 26.94
N THR A 87 -10.44 21.29 26.95
CA THR A 87 -11.23 21.36 28.18
C THR A 87 -12.26 20.26 28.30
N GLY A 88 -12.56 19.54 27.21
CA GLY A 88 -13.72 18.66 27.11
C GLY A 88 -14.97 19.41 27.56
N GLN A 89 -15.58 20.23 26.71
CA GLN A 89 -16.76 21.05 27.06
C GLN A 89 -17.93 20.82 26.09
N VAL A 90 -19.12 20.48 26.60
CA VAL A 90 -20.38 20.49 25.81
C VAL A 90 -20.94 21.91 25.84
N ARG A 91 -20.39 22.75 24.95
CA ARG A 91 -20.93 24.08 24.69
C ARG A 91 -21.97 24.02 23.59
N GLY A 92 -23.20 24.42 23.90
CA GLY A 92 -24.20 24.71 22.89
C GLY A 92 -23.78 25.91 22.06
N ASN A 93 -23.56 25.67 20.75
CA ASN A 93 -23.50 26.63 19.65
C ASN A 93 -23.02 28.06 20.01
N LYS A 94 -21.70 28.23 19.96
CA LYS A 94 -21.07 29.52 19.63
C LYS A 94 -20.81 29.54 18.13
N SER A 95 -21.16 30.64 17.46
CA SER A 95 -20.87 30.82 16.02
C SER A 95 -19.39 30.53 15.73
N GLY A 96 -19.12 29.63 14.78
CA GLY A 96 -17.77 29.19 14.41
C GLY A 96 -17.18 28.02 15.21
N ALA A 97 -17.92 27.38 16.12
CA ALA A 97 -17.49 26.16 16.83
C ALA A 97 -18.48 24.99 16.61
N ALA A 98 -17.96 23.78 16.48
CA ALA A 98 -18.77 22.58 16.22
C ALA A 98 -19.45 22.04 17.49
N ASN A 99 -20.66 21.48 17.34
CA ASN A 99 -21.55 21.10 18.43
C ASN A 99 -21.40 19.62 18.83
N PHE A 100 -21.76 19.29 20.08
CA PHE A 100 -21.93 17.89 20.50
C PHE A 100 -22.92 17.16 19.58
N SER A 101 -22.57 15.93 19.18
CA SER A 101 -23.51 15.00 18.57
C SER A 101 -23.23 13.54 18.93
N LEU A 102 -24.28 12.73 18.97
CA LEU A 102 -24.25 11.29 19.18
C LEU A 102 -25.22 10.63 18.19
N ARG A 103 -24.85 9.47 17.66
CA ARG A 103 -25.70 8.66 16.78
C ARG A 103 -25.40 7.18 16.92
N ASN A 104 -26.35 6.30 16.66
CA ASN A 104 -26.04 4.89 16.40
C ASN A 104 -25.62 4.69 14.94
N THR A 105 -24.63 3.84 14.69
CA THR A 105 -24.12 3.49 13.34
C THR A 105 -24.58 2.11 12.87
N SER A 106 -24.88 1.18 13.78
CA SER A 106 -25.70 -0.01 13.49
C SER A 106 -27.16 0.24 13.88
N GLU A 107 -28.09 -0.51 13.32
CA GLU A 107 -29.49 -0.48 13.76
C GLU A 107 -29.61 -0.85 15.26
N TYR A 108 -30.58 -0.23 15.94
CA TYR A 108 -30.94 -0.60 17.31
C TYR A 108 -31.75 -1.91 17.32
N PRO A 109 -31.61 -2.81 18.31
CA PRO A 109 -32.35 -4.09 18.37
C PRO A 109 -33.88 -3.94 18.52
N GLY A 110 -34.40 -2.72 18.67
CA GLY A 110 -35.83 -2.46 18.65
C GLY A 110 -36.18 -1.06 18.19
N TYR A 111 -37.47 -0.76 18.11
CA TYR A 111 -37.95 0.57 17.75
C TYR A 111 -37.73 1.53 18.91
N ILE A 112 -37.04 2.64 18.66
CA ILE A 112 -36.73 3.64 19.68
C ILE A 112 -38.03 4.31 20.14
N ARG A 113 -38.30 4.29 21.45
CA ARG A 113 -39.51 4.83 22.09
C ARG A 113 -39.24 6.03 22.98
N LYS A 114 -38.06 6.15 23.58
CA LYS A 114 -37.66 7.35 24.33
C LYS A 114 -36.14 7.48 24.38
N ILE A 115 -35.67 8.72 24.36
CA ILE A 115 -34.26 9.08 24.59
C ILE A 115 -34.21 10.05 25.76
N THR A 116 -33.32 9.81 26.72
CA THR A 116 -33.13 10.66 27.91
C THR A 116 -31.65 11.03 28.00
N LEU A 117 -31.33 12.32 28.03
CA LEU A 117 -29.98 12.82 28.33
C LEU A 117 -30.01 13.47 29.71
N THR A 118 -29.18 12.99 30.63
CA THR A 118 -29.03 13.53 31.99
C THR A 118 -27.64 14.12 32.18
N VAL A 119 -27.57 15.33 32.76
CA VAL A 119 -26.30 16.01 33.04
C VAL A 119 -26.21 16.60 34.45
N THR A 120 -25.05 16.49 35.10
CA THR A 120 -24.74 17.10 36.42
C THR A 120 -23.74 18.24 36.29
N GLY A 121 -23.98 19.32 37.03
CA GLY A 121 -23.11 20.52 37.06
C GLY A 121 -23.44 21.56 36.00
N GLY A 122 -24.62 21.52 35.39
CA GLY A 122 -25.04 22.49 34.36
C GLY A 122 -26.55 22.45 34.09
N THR A 123 -27.04 23.41 33.30
CA THR A 123 -28.46 23.48 32.91
C THR A 123 -28.64 23.16 31.42
N LEU A 124 -29.48 22.17 31.14
CA LEU A 124 -29.99 21.91 29.80
C LEU A 124 -31.11 22.91 29.50
N THR A 125 -31.05 23.58 28.35
CA THR A 125 -32.10 24.52 27.95
C THR A 125 -32.98 23.89 26.89
N SER A 126 -34.29 23.80 27.17
CA SER A 126 -35.30 23.45 26.18
C SER A 126 -35.36 24.53 25.08
N SER A 127 -35.12 24.13 23.82
CA SER A 127 -35.27 25.02 22.67
C SER A 127 -35.72 24.25 21.43
N THR A 128 -36.92 24.59 20.94
CA THR A 128 -37.62 23.92 19.83
C THR A 128 -36.92 24.07 18.47
N SER A 129 -35.94 24.96 18.38
CA SER A 129 -35.20 25.27 17.15
C SER A 129 -33.75 24.77 17.17
N ARG A 130 -33.28 24.14 18.27
CA ARG A 130 -31.84 23.86 18.46
C ARG A 130 -31.51 22.52 19.13
N SER A 131 -32.27 22.05 20.11
CA SER A 131 -32.00 20.75 20.76
C SER A 131 -32.68 19.62 20.00
N VAL A 132 -32.10 19.23 18.86
CA VAL A 132 -32.74 18.37 17.85
C VAL A 132 -32.36 16.90 18.01
N VAL A 133 -33.38 16.05 17.89
CA VAL A 133 -33.22 14.62 17.58
C VAL A 133 -33.79 14.40 16.19
N SER A 134 -32.97 13.83 15.32
CA SER A 134 -33.41 13.30 14.03
C SER A 134 -33.53 11.79 14.16
N LEU A 135 -34.66 11.23 13.73
CA LEU A 135 -34.95 9.79 13.79
C LEU A 135 -35.11 9.22 12.39
N GLY A 136 -34.74 7.94 12.20
CA GLY A 136 -34.83 7.25 10.93
C GLY A 136 -34.87 5.73 11.05
N ASP A 137 -35.24 5.08 9.96
CA ASP A 137 -35.18 3.63 9.73
C ASP A 137 -33.94 3.21 8.92
N LEU A 138 -33.29 4.15 8.22
CA LEU A 138 -32.03 3.95 7.49
C LEU A 138 -30.82 4.69 8.12
N PRO A 139 -29.59 4.17 7.95
CA PRO A 139 -28.36 4.84 8.40
C PRO A 139 -27.94 6.01 7.49
N PHE A 140 -28.14 7.24 7.96
CA PHE A 140 -27.51 8.50 7.49
C PHE A 140 -27.59 8.87 6.00
N SER A 141 -28.46 8.21 5.22
CA SER A 141 -28.79 8.58 3.84
C SER A 141 -30.23 9.09 3.68
N GLY A 142 -30.60 10.10 4.48
CA GLY A 142 -31.70 11.01 4.18
C GLY A 142 -33.11 10.42 4.09
N ASP A 143 -33.73 10.17 5.25
CA ASP A 143 -35.15 10.51 5.47
C ASP A 143 -35.35 10.74 6.98
N TYR A 144 -35.15 11.99 7.39
CA TYR A 144 -35.21 12.38 8.80
C TYR A 144 -36.50 13.12 9.11
N VAL A 145 -37.26 12.59 10.07
CA VAL A 145 -38.23 13.41 10.81
C VAL A 145 -37.47 14.06 11.96
N ASP A 146 -37.18 15.36 11.83
CA ASP A 146 -36.75 16.18 12.95
C ASP A 146 -37.92 16.32 13.94
N THR A 147 -37.86 15.59 15.05
CA THR A 147 -38.90 15.68 16.08
C THR A 147 -38.71 16.96 16.90
N THR A 148 -39.23 18.07 16.39
CA THR A 148 -39.42 19.32 17.14
C THR A 148 -40.58 19.24 18.15
N GLY A 149 -41.21 18.06 18.30
CA GLY A 149 -42.35 17.80 19.17
C GLY A 149 -41.97 17.36 20.58
N ALA A 150 -42.72 17.87 21.56
CA ALA A 150 -42.84 17.41 22.96
C ALA A 150 -41.57 16.81 23.60
N PHE A 151 -40.63 17.69 23.95
CA PHE A 151 -39.52 17.37 24.85
C PHE A 151 -39.69 18.15 26.16
N THR A 152 -39.42 17.49 27.28
CA THR A 152 -39.41 18.11 28.62
C THR A 152 -37.96 18.32 29.05
N ALA A 153 -37.66 19.51 29.57
CA ALA A 153 -36.41 19.80 30.26
C ALA A 153 -36.70 19.92 31.74
N ASP A 154 -36.27 18.94 32.53
CA ASP A 154 -36.53 18.87 33.96
C ASP A 154 -35.25 19.17 34.76
N VAL A 155 -35.38 19.96 35.82
CA VAL A 155 -34.33 20.13 36.83
C VAL A 155 -34.61 19.09 37.93
N ILE A 156 -33.79 18.05 37.97
CA ILE A 156 -34.05 16.85 38.79
C ILE A 156 -33.37 16.88 40.17
N GLY A 157 -32.73 18.01 40.53
CA GLY A 157 -32.10 18.28 41.83
C GLY A 157 -30.58 18.42 41.74
N ALA A 158 -29.91 18.81 42.82
CA ALA A 158 -28.44 18.78 42.98
C ALA A 158 -27.59 19.27 41.78
N SER A 159 -27.98 20.38 41.12
CA SER A 159 -27.33 20.90 39.89
C SER A 159 -27.37 19.95 38.68
N GLN A 160 -28.33 19.02 38.67
CA GLN A 160 -28.59 18.05 37.62
C GLN A 160 -29.84 18.41 36.82
N ALA A 161 -29.79 18.22 35.51
CA ALA A 161 -30.88 18.46 34.58
C ALA A 161 -31.01 17.31 33.58
N SER A 162 -32.23 17.05 33.09
CA SER A 162 -32.48 16.08 32.02
C SER A 162 -33.21 16.70 30.82
N LEU A 163 -32.97 16.16 29.64
CA LEU A 163 -33.76 16.36 28.42
C LEU A 163 -34.33 15.00 28.01
N THR A 164 -35.66 14.92 27.89
CA THR A 164 -36.34 13.70 27.45
C THR A 164 -37.05 13.96 26.13
N TRP A 165 -36.82 13.08 25.15
CA TRP A 165 -37.56 13.00 23.89
C TRP A 165 -38.38 11.71 23.89
N THR A 166 -39.70 11.82 23.73
CA THR A 166 -40.61 10.68 23.65
C THR A 166 -41.05 10.48 22.21
N ILE A 167 -40.85 9.28 21.67
CA ILE A 167 -41.13 8.95 20.28
C ILE A 167 -42.52 8.28 20.20
N PRO A 168 -43.42 8.74 19.31
CA PRO A 168 -44.74 8.13 19.16
C PRO A 168 -44.67 6.64 18.81
N THR A 169 -45.56 5.85 19.44
CA THR A 169 -45.77 4.45 19.08
C THR A 169 -46.30 4.32 17.66
N GLY A 170 -45.92 3.24 16.96
CA GLY A 170 -46.28 3.03 15.55
C GLY A 170 -45.27 3.61 14.54
N THR A 171 -44.20 4.25 14.99
CA THR A 171 -43.02 4.52 14.16
C THR A 171 -42.03 3.34 14.22
N ASN A 172 -41.29 3.12 13.13
CA ASN A 172 -40.32 2.01 13.01
C ASN A 172 -38.86 2.46 13.16
N TYR A 173 -38.61 3.61 13.80
CA TYR A 173 -37.27 4.19 13.84
C TYR A 173 -36.30 3.36 14.69
N ARG A 174 -35.21 2.91 14.06
CA ARG A 174 -34.11 2.15 14.67
C ARG A 174 -32.77 2.91 14.60
N TYR A 175 -32.80 4.15 14.12
CA TYR A 175 -31.68 5.09 14.12
C TYR A 175 -32.06 6.44 14.74
N PHE A 176 -31.12 7.04 15.46
CA PHE A 176 -31.22 8.38 16.02
C PHE A 176 -29.94 9.18 15.80
N LYS A 177 -30.08 10.51 15.83
CA LYS A 177 -28.97 11.46 15.97
C LYS A 177 -29.37 12.58 16.92
N LEU A 178 -28.65 12.69 18.04
CA LEU A 178 -28.66 13.88 18.88
C LEU A 178 -27.73 14.92 18.28
N HIS A 179 -28.17 16.17 18.12
CA HIS A 179 -27.28 17.26 17.71
C HIS A 179 -27.75 18.65 18.19
N SER A 180 -26.83 19.61 18.12
CA SER A 180 -27.09 21.05 18.31
C SER A 180 -27.61 21.49 19.70
N LEU A 181 -27.57 20.59 20.70
CA LEU A 181 -28.02 20.80 22.09
C LEU A 181 -27.60 22.17 22.67
N GLN A 182 -28.56 22.92 23.22
CA GLN A 182 -28.29 24.18 23.91
C GLN A 182 -28.09 23.95 25.42
N THR A 183 -26.85 24.13 25.87
CA THR A 183 -26.50 24.26 27.30
C THR A 183 -26.43 25.73 27.71
N SER A 184 -26.83 26.04 28.94
CA SER A 184 -26.55 27.32 29.59
C SER A 184 -25.62 27.10 30.78
N GLY A 185 -24.69 28.04 31.01
CA GLY A 185 -23.66 27.93 32.05
C GLY A 185 -22.43 27.10 31.64
N ASN A 186 -21.55 26.83 32.62
CA ASN A 186 -20.24 26.21 32.43
C ASN A 186 -20.29 24.67 32.36
N ALA A 187 -21.19 24.10 31.55
CA ALA A 187 -21.29 22.65 31.36
C ALA A 187 -19.99 22.08 30.74
N LEU A 188 -19.19 21.40 31.56
CA LEU A 188 -18.03 20.60 31.13
C LEU A 188 -18.54 19.32 30.44
N ALA A 189 -17.88 18.78 29.43
CA ALA A 189 -18.29 17.59 28.69
C ALA A 189 -18.19 16.29 29.50
N ALA A 190 -17.54 16.31 30.66
CA ALA A 190 -17.69 15.27 31.66
C ALA A 190 -19.10 15.23 32.30
N ALA A 191 -20.00 16.16 31.95
CA ALA A 191 -21.29 16.31 32.61
C ALA A 191 -22.39 15.36 32.13
N ALA A 192 -22.30 14.69 30.98
CA ALA A 192 -23.33 13.73 30.56
C ALA A 192 -23.18 12.40 31.33
N ASP A 193 -23.81 12.34 32.50
CA ASP A 193 -23.75 11.19 33.41
C ASP A 193 -24.42 9.96 32.82
N ALA A 194 -25.54 10.14 32.11
CA ALA A 194 -26.28 9.07 31.47
C ALA A 194 -27.01 9.54 30.21
N ILE A 195 -26.95 8.72 29.18
CA ILE A 195 -27.80 8.75 27.99
C ILE A 195 -28.56 7.43 27.99
N GLN A 196 -29.88 7.49 28.12
CA GLN A 196 -30.73 6.31 28.17
C GLN A 196 -31.59 6.23 26.91
N ILE A 197 -31.65 5.05 26.30
CA ILE A 197 -32.47 4.76 25.13
C ILE A 197 -33.47 3.67 25.52
N ASP A 198 -34.75 4.00 25.60
CA ASP A 198 -35.82 3.02 25.78
C ASP A 198 -36.32 2.57 24.40
N TYR A 199 -36.42 1.27 24.18
CA TYR A 199 -36.82 0.68 22.90
C TYR A 199 -37.80 -0.49 23.07
N GLU A 200 -38.73 -0.59 22.12
CA GLU A 200 -39.62 -1.75 21.96
C GLU A 200 -38.85 -2.81 21.16
N GLU A 201 -38.41 -3.89 21.81
CA GLU A 201 -37.66 -4.97 21.15
C GLU A 201 -38.36 -5.49 19.90
N VAL A 202 -37.62 -5.54 18.80
CA VAL A 202 -38.04 -6.19 17.56
C VAL A 202 -37.24 -7.48 17.49
N ALA A 203 -37.92 -8.62 17.36
CA ALA A 203 -37.23 -9.88 17.13
C ALA A 203 -36.31 -9.71 15.90
N PRO A 204 -34.99 -9.90 16.02
CA PRO A 204 -34.08 -9.67 14.90
C PRO A 204 -34.48 -10.59 13.75
N PRO A 205 -34.40 -10.13 12.48
CA PRO A 205 -34.64 -11.00 11.34
C PRO A 205 -33.64 -12.15 11.42
N VAL A 206 -34.14 -13.35 11.70
CA VAL A 206 -33.33 -14.56 11.75
C VAL A 206 -32.92 -14.88 10.33
N PHE A 207 -31.61 -14.92 10.07
CA PHE A 207 -31.08 -15.37 8.78
C PHE A 207 -31.59 -16.80 8.54
N GLY A 208 -32.35 -16.97 7.46
CA GLY A 208 -33.14 -18.15 7.17
C GLY A 208 -32.32 -19.27 6.53
N THR A 209 -32.97 -20.03 5.66
CA THR A 209 -32.33 -21.14 4.93
C THR A 209 -31.36 -20.58 3.89
N LEU A 210 -30.08 -20.96 3.94
CA LEU A 210 -29.06 -20.52 2.97
C LEU A 210 -29.46 -20.87 1.53
N ASP A 211 -29.69 -19.84 0.69
CA ASP A 211 -30.07 -19.99 -0.72
C ASP A 211 -28.85 -19.92 -1.65
N LYS A 212 -27.98 -18.93 -1.48
CA LYS A 212 -26.83 -18.71 -2.36
C LYS A 212 -25.72 -17.91 -1.68
N ILE A 213 -24.56 -17.88 -2.32
CA ILE A 213 -23.52 -16.87 -2.05
C ILE A 213 -23.24 -16.05 -3.31
N THR A 214 -22.82 -14.80 -3.11
CA THR A 214 -22.30 -13.91 -4.15
C THR A 214 -20.91 -13.41 -3.76
N LEU A 215 -20.04 -13.23 -4.75
CA LEU A 215 -18.65 -12.82 -4.56
C LEU A 215 -18.45 -11.39 -5.07
N ASP A 216 -17.70 -10.58 -4.33
CA ASP A 216 -17.01 -9.40 -4.87
C ASP A 216 -15.51 -9.73 -4.97
N THR A 217 -15.00 -9.72 -6.20
CA THR A 217 -13.61 -10.05 -6.54
C THR A 217 -12.80 -8.82 -6.95
N THR A 218 -13.34 -7.61 -6.80
CA THR A 218 -12.73 -6.35 -7.29
C THR A 218 -11.34 -6.09 -6.71
N SER A 219 -11.09 -6.55 -5.47
CA SER A 219 -9.83 -6.36 -4.74
C SER A 219 -8.99 -7.65 -4.62
N VAL A 220 -9.38 -8.73 -5.32
CA VAL A 220 -8.72 -10.04 -5.22
C VAL A 220 -7.54 -10.14 -6.18
N LYS A 221 -6.43 -10.74 -5.74
CA LYS A 221 -5.32 -11.10 -6.64
C LYS A 221 -5.79 -12.18 -7.61
N THR A 222 -5.90 -11.85 -8.90
CA THR A 222 -6.28 -12.78 -9.98
C THR A 222 -5.09 -13.28 -10.79
N ASP A 223 -3.97 -12.56 -10.83
CA ASP A 223 -2.77 -12.95 -11.58
C ASP A 223 -1.73 -13.58 -10.65
N TYR A 224 -1.30 -14.80 -10.97
CA TYR A 224 -0.30 -15.55 -10.23
C TYR A 224 0.82 -16.06 -11.13
N ILE A 225 1.95 -16.36 -10.52
CA ILE A 225 3.05 -17.12 -11.11
C ILE A 225 3.22 -18.46 -10.40
N VAL A 226 3.80 -19.44 -11.10
CA VAL A 226 4.28 -20.69 -10.48
C VAL A 226 5.20 -20.35 -9.29
N GLY A 227 4.94 -21.00 -8.16
CA GLY A 227 5.61 -20.75 -6.88
C GLY A 227 4.93 -19.73 -5.96
N ASN A 228 3.93 -18.97 -6.43
CA ASN A 228 3.04 -18.24 -5.50
C ASN A 228 2.18 -19.25 -4.70
N THR A 229 1.88 -18.92 -3.45
CA THR A 229 0.74 -19.48 -2.70
C THR A 229 -0.52 -18.69 -3.04
N TYR A 230 -1.64 -19.36 -3.22
CA TYR A 230 -2.95 -18.72 -3.36
C TYR A 230 -3.35 -17.94 -2.09
N THR A 231 -4.04 -16.81 -2.26
CA THR A 231 -4.64 -16.03 -1.17
C THR A 231 -6.06 -15.58 -1.53
N SER A 232 -6.97 -15.64 -0.55
CA SER A 232 -8.33 -15.10 -0.63
C SER A 232 -8.43 -13.65 -0.09
N GLU A 233 -7.29 -13.00 0.16
CA GLU A 233 -7.26 -11.60 0.59
C GLU A 233 -7.97 -10.68 -0.43
N GLY A 234 -8.79 -9.77 0.08
CA GLY A 234 -9.64 -8.88 -0.73
C GLY A 234 -10.96 -9.49 -1.23
N LEU A 235 -11.19 -10.80 -1.04
CA LEU A 235 -12.45 -11.46 -1.41
C LEU A 235 -13.54 -11.15 -0.38
N ILE A 236 -14.69 -10.64 -0.84
CA ILE A 236 -15.88 -10.48 0.00
C ILE A 236 -16.91 -11.52 -0.43
N VAL A 237 -17.37 -12.32 0.52
CA VAL A 237 -18.42 -13.33 0.31
C VAL A 237 -19.68 -12.88 1.04
N VAL A 238 -20.79 -12.78 0.31
CA VAL A 238 -22.10 -12.42 0.86
C VAL A 238 -23.04 -13.61 0.71
N ALA A 239 -23.53 -14.12 1.84
CA ALA A 239 -24.55 -15.16 1.89
C ALA A 239 -25.96 -14.54 1.83
N HIS A 240 -26.87 -15.18 1.12
CA HIS A 240 -28.28 -14.80 0.99
C HIS A 240 -29.16 -15.98 1.42
N ASP A 241 -30.23 -15.71 2.16
CA ASP A 241 -31.24 -16.72 2.53
C ASP A 241 -32.42 -16.75 1.55
N THR A 242 -33.31 -17.74 1.75
CA THR A 242 -34.54 -17.92 0.96
C THR A 242 -35.58 -16.81 1.14
N ASP A 243 -35.46 -16.02 2.20
CA ASP A 243 -36.40 -14.95 2.57
C ASP A 243 -35.93 -13.57 2.06
N GLY A 244 -34.73 -13.50 1.47
CA GLY A 244 -34.14 -12.33 0.84
C GLY A 244 -33.19 -11.53 1.74
N ASN A 245 -32.91 -12.00 2.96
CA ASN A 245 -31.91 -11.37 3.83
C ASN A 245 -30.50 -11.78 3.39
N PHE A 246 -29.50 -10.94 3.68
CA PHE A 246 -28.11 -11.17 3.32
C PHE A 246 -27.14 -10.75 4.43
N LYS A 247 -25.95 -11.36 4.45
CA LYS A 247 -24.86 -11.02 5.36
C LYS A 247 -23.49 -11.29 4.75
N SER A 248 -22.49 -10.51 5.14
CA SER A 248 -21.08 -10.82 4.84
C SER A 248 -20.61 -12.00 5.71
N VAL A 249 -19.82 -12.91 5.14
CA VAL A 249 -19.33 -14.11 5.82
C VAL A 249 -17.82 -14.26 5.68
N THR A 250 -17.16 -14.72 6.74
CA THR A 250 -15.69 -14.86 6.80
C THR A 250 -15.21 -16.29 6.95
N ASN A 251 -16.10 -17.22 7.30
CA ASN A 251 -15.82 -18.65 7.51
C ASN A 251 -16.13 -19.50 6.26
N PHE A 252 -15.79 -18.98 5.08
CA PHE A 252 -15.80 -19.74 3.82
C PHE A 252 -14.46 -20.45 3.62
N THR A 253 -14.41 -21.38 2.65
CA THR A 253 -13.17 -22.03 2.18
C THR A 253 -13.07 -21.96 0.66
N THR A 254 -11.89 -22.23 0.11
CA THR A 254 -11.69 -22.42 -1.33
C THR A 254 -10.95 -23.71 -1.65
N ASP A 255 -11.09 -24.19 -2.89
CA ASP A 255 -10.35 -25.35 -3.42
C ASP A 255 -8.84 -25.09 -3.62
N TYR A 256 -8.38 -23.84 -3.47
CA TYR A 256 -6.97 -23.44 -3.52
C TYR A 256 -6.39 -23.00 -2.16
N ASP A 257 -7.13 -23.13 -1.05
CA ASP A 257 -6.64 -22.74 0.28
C ASP A 257 -5.28 -23.43 0.60
N ALA A 258 -4.27 -22.61 0.87
CA ALA A 258 -2.87 -23.01 1.10
C ALA A 258 -2.18 -23.77 -0.07
N VAL A 259 -2.73 -23.76 -1.28
CA VAL A 259 -2.08 -24.35 -2.47
C VAL A 259 -0.95 -23.46 -2.96
N VAL A 260 0.24 -24.06 -3.12
CA VAL A 260 1.38 -23.46 -3.84
C VAL A 260 1.31 -23.88 -5.31
N PHE A 261 1.27 -22.92 -6.23
CA PHE A 261 1.16 -23.21 -7.65
C PHE A 261 2.44 -23.85 -8.21
N THR A 262 2.26 -24.81 -9.10
CA THR A 262 3.32 -25.57 -9.79
C THR A 262 3.09 -25.52 -11.30
N ASN A 263 4.00 -26.04 -12.13
CA ASN A 263 3.80 -26.08 -13.58
C ASN A 263 2.51 -26.80 -14.03
N ALA A 264 1.98 -27.74 -13.23
CA ALA A 264 0.70 -28.40 -13.49
C ALA A 264 -0.51 -27.44 -13.36
N HIS A 265 -0.31 -26.32 -12.66
CA HIS A 265 -1.30 -25.27 -12.46
C HIS A 265 -1.20 -24.15 -13.49
N ALA A 266 -0.39 -24.24 -14.56
CA ALA A 266 -0.30 -23.18 -15.55
C ALA A 266 -1.62 -22.97 -16.34
N GLY A 267 -1.86 -21.74 -16.79
CA GLY A 267 -3.08 -21.32 -17.48
C GLY A 267 -4.21 -20.94 -16.52
N THR A 268 -5.35 -20.50 -17.07
CA THR A 268 -6.54 -20.13 -16.30
C THR A 268 -6.99 -21.24 -15.35
N LYS A 269 -7.37 -20.87 -14.13
CA LYS A 269 -8.00 -21.73 -13.11
C LYS A 269 -9.30 -21.11 -12.64
N VAL A 270 -10.23 -21.98 -12.28
CA VAL A 270 -11.50 -21.62 -11.65
C VAL A 270 -11.33 -21.91 -10.17
N VAL A 271 -11.41 -20.87 -9.33
CA VAL A 271 -11.43 -20.98 -7.87
C VAL A 271 -12.87 -21.21 -7.43
N THR A 272 -13.10 -22.26 -6.64
CA THR A 272 -14.41 -22.62 -6.08
C THR A 272 -14.48 -22.18 -4.62
N VAL A 273 -15.23 -21.11 -4.36
CA VAL A 273 -15.54 -20.63 -3.01
C VAL A 273 -16.72 -21.43 -2.46
N SER A 274 -16.62 -21.90 -1.22
CA SER A 274 -17.62 -22.73 -0.54
C SER A 274 -18.00 -22.14 0.82
N TYR A 275 -19.30 -22.02 1.07
CA TYR A 275 -19.84 -21.59 2.37
C TYR A 275 -20.92 -22.56 2.85
N SER A 276 -20.92 -22.86 4.14
CA SER A 276 -21.88 -23.78 4.75
C SER A 276 -22.56 -23.17 5.98
N GLU A 277 -23.88 -23.24 6.02
CA GLU A 277 -24.70 -22.82 7.17
C GLU A 277 -25.94 -23.70 7.30
N GLY A 278 -26.34 -24.04 8.53
CA GLY A 278 -27.50 -24.91 8.78
C GLY A 278 -27.40 -26.32 8.19
N GLY A 279 -26.19 -26.77 7.83
CA GLY A 279 -25.96 -28.03 7.11
C GLY A 279 -26.15 -27.95 5.58
N ILE A 280 -26.43 -26.77 5.04
CA ILE A 280 -26.51 -26.51 3.59
C ILE A 280 -25.20 -25.88 3.13
N THR A 281 -24.63 -26.38 2.05
CA THR A 281 -23.45 -25.80 1.40
C THR A 281 -23.85 -25.13 0.09
N LYS A 282 -23.31 -23.94 -0.17
CA LYS A 282 -23.44 -23.23 -1.45
C LYS A 282 -22.05 -22.82 -1.94
N THR A 283 -21.89 -22.81 -3.26
CA THR A 283 -20.64 -22.44 -3.92
C THR A 283 -20.84 -21.31 -4.92
N ALA A 284 -19.76 -20.57 -5.17
CA ALA A 284 -19.62 -19.63 -6.27
C ALA A 284 -18.18 -19.68 -6.77
N THR A 285 -17.95 -19.22 -8.00
CA THR A 285 -16.64 -19.36 -8.66
C THR A 285 -16.15 -18.04 -9.24
N TYR A 286 -14.83 -17.88 -9.31
CA TYR A 286 -14.19 -16.84 -10.09
C TYR A 286 -12.91 -17.37 -10.73
N ASN A 287 -12.35 -16.64 -11.70
CA ASN A 287 -11.16 -17.06 -12.44
C ASN A 287 -9.90 -16.39 -11.91
N ILE A 288 -8.80 -17.14 -11.93
CA ILE A 288 -7.43 -16.65 -11.76
C ILE A 288 -6.58 -17.13 -12.94
N GLU A 289 -5.48 -16.45 -13.23
CA GLU A 289 -4.51 -16.84 -14.25
C GLU A 289 -3.19 -17.20 -13.58
N VAL A 290 -2.57 -18.32 -13.98
CA VAL A 290 -1.30 -18.79 -13.41
C VAL A 290 -0.27 -18.94 -14.52
N THR A 291 0.77 -18.13 -14.49
CA THR A 291 1.80 -18.09 -15.54
C THR A 291 3.10 -18.75 -15.09
N ILE A 292 3.90 -19.24 -16.05
CA ILE A 292 5.27 -19.70 -15.76
C ILE A 292 6.16 -18.46 -15.82
N PRO A 293 6.83 -18.06 -14.71
CA PRO A 293 7.63 -16.85 -14.66
C PRO A 293 8.93 -17.00 -15.45
N THR A 294 9.48 -15.88 -15.89
CA THR A 294 10.91 -15.83 -16.28
C THR A 294 11.74 -15.87 -15.01
N MET A 295 12.74 -16.75 -14.96
CA MET A 295 13.66 -16.87 -13.83
C MET A 295 14.94 -16.06 -14.09
N LEU A 296 15.39 -15.33 -13.07
CA LEU A 296 16.68 -14.64 -13.04
C LEU A 296 17.56 -15.30 -11.97
N ASP A 297 18.77 -15.70 -12.34
CA ASP A 297 19.70 -16.41 -11.46
C ASP A 297 20.51 -15.42 -10.61
N ALA A 298 20.83 -15.78 -9.36
CA ALA A 298 21.64 -14.93 -8.49
C ALA A 298 23.07 -14.74 -9.05
N VAL A 299 23.53 -13.49 -9.11
CA VAL A 299 24.89 -13.16 -9.57
C VAL A 299 25.88 -13.40 -8.44
N THR A 300 26.82 -14.32 -8.65
CA THR A 300 27.74 -14.81 -7.61
C THR A 300 29.14 -14.18 -7.62
N ALA A 301 29.51 -13.44 -8.67
CA ALA A 301 30.83 -12.83 -8.80
C ALA A 301 30.78 -11.53 -9.62
N THR A 302 31.61 -10.54 -9.26
CA THR A 302 31.71 -9.27 -10.02
C THR A 302 32.14 -9.48 -11.48
N SER A 303 32.86 -10.57 -11.77
CA SER A 303 33.34 -10.92 -13.12
C SER A 303 32.28 -11.50 -14.06
N SER A 304 31.07 -11.82 -13.58
CA SER A 304 29.94 -12.24 -14.44
C SER A 304 28.95 -11.12 -14.76
N LEU A 305 29.24 -9.88 -14.33
CA LEU A 305 28.52 -8.69 -14.76
C LEU A 305 28.80 -8.42 -16.25
N GLN A 306 27.77 -8.16 -17.05
CA GLN A 306 27.89 -7.81 -18.47
C GLN A 306 27.01 -6.61 -18.84
N PHE A 307 27.53 -5.73 -19.70
CA PHE A 307 26.75 -4.63 -20.25
C PHE A 307 25.64 -5.12 -21.17
N GLY A 308 24.46 -4.53 -21.05
CA GLY A 308 23.28 -4.85 -21.85
C GLY A 308 22.52 -6.11 -21.47
N ALA A 309 23.02 -6.94 -20.56
CA ALA A 309 22.24 -8.03 -19.95
C ALA A 309 21.17 -7.45 -19.00
N THR A 310 20.07 -8.18 -18.81
CA THR A 310 18.92 -7.76 -17.99
C THR A 310 19.05 -8.29 -16.56
N TYR A 311 18.82 -7.41 -15.60
CA TYR A 311 18.97 -7.66 -14.17
C TYR A 311 17.76 -7.18 -13.36
N ALA A 312 17.65 -7.68 -12.13
CA ALA A 312 16.75 -7.20 -11.08
C ALA A 312 17.47 -7.17 -9.72
N LEU A 313 16.90 -6.46 -8.75
CA LEU A 313 17.38 -6.42 -7.36
C LEU A 313 16.35 -6.99 -6.40
N ALA A 314 16.81 -7.78 -5.44
CA ALA A 314 15.99 -8.28 -4.35
C ALA A 314 16.80 -8.48 -3.06
N ASP A 315 16.09 -8.53 -1.93
CA ASP A 315 16.57 -9.11 -0.67
C ASP A 315 15.97 -10.53 -0.52
N PRO A 316 16.74 -11.59 -0.80
CA PRO A 316 16.26 -12.96 -0.63
C PRO A 316 16.12 -13.38 0.84
N VAL A 317 16.68 -12.63 1.81
CA VAL A 317 16.58 -12.96 3.25
C VAL A 317 15.18 -12.69 3.78
N THR A 318 14.54 -11.60 3.35
CA THR A 318 13.14 -11.28 3.70
C THR A 318 12.14 -11.64 2.61
N GLY A 319 12.61 -12.12 1.46
CA GLY A 319 11.75 -12.50 0.34
C GLY A 319 11.14 -11.32 -0.42
N ASN A 320 11.85 -10.19 -0.52
CA ASN A 320 11.32 -8.96 -1.15
C ASN A 320 12.14 -8.55 -2.38
N ALA A 321 11.48 -8.23 -3.50
CA ALA A 321 12.15 -7.70 -4.69
C ALA A 321 11.72 -6.27 -5.02
N MET A 322 12.58 -5.56 -5.77
CA MET A 322 12.34 -4.18 -6.20
C MET A 322 11.20 -4.14 -7.21
N ASN A 323 10.23 -3.24 -7.00
CA ASN A 323 9.12 -3.02 -7.94
C ASN A 323 9.24 -1.71 -8.73
N THR A 324 8.41 -1.56 -9.76
CA THR A 324 8.41 -0.42 -10.70
C THR A 324 7.86 0.90 -10.13
N THR A 325 7.42 0.93 -8.86
CA THR A 325 6.94 2.16 -8.20
C THR A 325 8.14 2.99 -7.75
N VAL A 326 8.24 4.22 -8.26
CA VAL A 326 9.34 5.14 -7.91
C VAL A 326 8.81 6.46 -7.37
N SER A 327 9.34 6.84 -6.21
CA SER A 327 9.16 8.16 -5.59
C SER A 327 10.56 8.70 -5.20
N ASN A 328 10.78 9.04 -3.93
CA ASN A 328 12.12 9.22 -3.37
C ASN A 328 12.85 7.89 -3.07
N PHE A 329 12.23 6.75 -3.38
CA PHE A 329 12.75 5.39 -3.24
C PHE A 329 12.08 4.49 -4.29
N PHE A 330 12.58 3.27 -4.47
CA PHE A 330 11.89 2.22 -5.24
C PHE A 330 11.06 1.36 -4.28
N GLY A 331 9.83 1.04 -4.68
CA GLY A 331 8.95 0.17 -3.92
C GLY A 331 9.46 -1.27 -3.84
N ALA A 332 8.86 -2.06 -2.97
CA ALA A 332 9.14 -3.48 -2.81
C ALA A 332 7.85 -4.30 -2.94
N TYR A 333 7.98 -5.58 -3.28
CA TYR A 333 6.90 -6.56 -3.23
C TYR A 333 7.43 -7.90 -2.70
N GLY A 334 6.56 -8.68 -2.05
CA GLY A 334 6.88 -10.05 -1.64
C GLY A 334 7.05 -10.93 -2.87
N ALA A 335 8.25 -11.43 -3.09
CA ALA A 335 8.68 -12.08 -4.31
C ALA A 335 8.88 -13.59 -4.13
N VAL A 336 8.66 -14.34 -5.21
CA VAL A 336 8.89 -15.79 -5.23
C VAL A 336 10.34 -16.08 -5.61
N PHE A 337 10.97 -16.95 -4.83
CA PHE A 337 12.29 -17.51 -5.12
C PHE A 337 12.18 -19.02 -5.30
N VAL A 338 12.72 -19.53 -6.40
CA VAL A 338 12.77 -20.98 -6.70
C VAL A 338 14.23 -21.36 -6.87
N SER A 339 14.73 -22.25 -6.02
CA SER A 339 16.12 -22.75 -6.07
C SER A 339 17.18 -21.64 -6.15
N ASN A 340 17.01 -20.58 -5.36
CA ASN A 340 17.88 -19.39 -5.32
C ASN A 340 17.86 -18.50 -6.59
N SER A 341 16.87 -18.66 -7.46
CA SER A 341 16.58 -17.78 -8.59
C SER A 341 15.30 -16.97 -8.31
N LEU A 342 15.27 -15.69 -8.72
CA LEU A 342 14.13 -14.79 -8.59
C LEU A 342 13.14 -15.05 -9.72
N ALA A 343 11.86 -15.25 -9.39
CA ALA A 343 10.79 -15.31 -10.37
C ALA A 343 10.28 -13.90 -10.70
N VAL A 344 10.26 -13.56 -11.99
CA VAL A 344 9.78 -12.25 -12.48
C VAL A 344 8.25 -12.22 -12.48
N GLU A 345 7.70 -11.19 -11.83
CA GLU A 345 6.30 -10.79 -11.89
C GLU A 345 6.17 -9.52 -12.76
N ASN A 346 4.94 -9.16 -13.14
CA ASN A 346 4.65 -7.93 -13.90
C ASN A 346 5.20 -6.64 -13.24
N GLN A 347 5.30 -6.66 -11.91
CA GLN A 347 5.74 -5.55 -11.07
C GLN A 347 7.26 -5.48 -10.84
N THR A 348 8.03 -6.53 -11.13
CA THR A 348 9.49 -6.58 -10.91
C THR A 348 10.19 -5.47 -11.70
N GLN A 349 11.01 -4.65 -11.04
CA GLN A 349 11.82 -3.66 -11.75
C GLN A 349 13.01 -4.33 -12.43
N LEU A 350 12.97 -4.36 -13.75
CA LEU A 350 14.05 -4.81 -14.62
C LEU A 350 14.91 -3.63 -15.07
N PHE A 351 16.21 -3.84 -15.21
CA PHE A 351 17.15 -2.86 -15.75
C PHE A 351 18.32 -3.54 -16.48
N THR A 352 18.98 -2.82 -17.39
CA THR A 352 20.27 -3.22 -17.97
C THR A 352 21.42 -2.51 -17.26
N LEU A 353 22.59 -3.16 -17.24
CA LEU A 353 23.84 -2.48 -16.90
C LEU A 353 24.40 -1.79 -18.14
N GLU A 354 24.63 -0.49 -18.04
CA GLU A 354 25.25 0.36 -19.06
C GLU A 354 26.58 0.92 -18.53
N ILE A 355 27.41 1.50 -19.41
CA ILE A 355 28.71 2.07 -19.03
C ILE A 355 28.49 3.34 -18.19
N GLY A 356 28.98 3.35 -16.95
CA GLY A 356 28.83 4.47 -16.02
C GLY A 356 29.62 5.72 -16.42
N ASN A 357 29.65 6.72 -15.54
CA ASN A 357 30.38 7.97 -15.75
C ASN A 357 31.82 7.96 -15.22
N GLN A 358 32.23 6.94 -14.46
CA GLN A 358 33.62 6.80 -14.01
C GLN A 358 34.19 5.44 -14.45
N ALA A 359 35.52 5.33 -14.50
CA ALA A 359 36.20 4.07 -14.77
C ALA A 359 35.71 2.96 -13.82
N ASN A 360 35.39 1.78 -14.37
CA ASN A 360 34.90 0.61 -13.63
C ASN A 360 33.55 0.82 -12.91
N SER A 361 32.72 1.75 -13.39
CA SER A 361 31.36 1.99 -12.88
C SER A 361 30.27 1.61 -13.88
N PHE A 362 29.05 1.44 -13.40
CA PHE A 362 27.87 1.06 -14.15
C PHE A 362 26.77 2.11 -13.99
N ALA A 363 25.95 2.31 -15.03
CA ALA A 363 24.68 3.01 -14.95
C ALA A 363 23.53 2.01 -15.12
N PHE A 364 22.49 2.11 -14.30
CA PHE A 364 21.42 1.10 -14.24
C PHE A 364 20.21 1.63 -15.02
N LYS A 365 20.06 1.21 -16.29
CA LYS A 365 19.01 1.73 -17.18
C LYS A 365 17.74 0.88 -17.07
N LEU A 366 16.65 1.48 -16.62
CA LEU A 366 15.37 0.78 -16.41
C LEU A 366 14.77 0.30 -17.75
N VAL A 367 14.34 -0.96 -17.78
CA VAL A 367 13.75 -1.64 -18.95
C VAL A 367 12.22 -1.53 -18.95
N ASN A 368 11.59 -1.53 -17.78
CA ASN A 368 10.14 -1.52 -17.63
C ASN A 368 9.64 -0.52 -16.57
N GLY A 369 8.31 -0.39 -16.49
CA GLY A 369 7.62 0.51 -15.55
C GLY A 369 7.52 1.96 -16.05
N PRO A 370 6.89 2.86 -15.26
CA PRO A 370 6.66 4.27 -15.64
C PRO A 370 7.94 5.10 -15.82
N ASN A 371 9.11 4.54 -15.47
CA ASN A 371 10.42 5.17 -15.57
C ASN A 371 11.37 4.42 -16.51
N ALA A 372 10.86 3.57 -17.40
CA ALA A 372 11.64 2.95 -18.47
C ALA A 372 12.49 4.00 -19.23
N ASP A 373 13.63 3.54 -19.76
CA ASP A 373 14.69 4.33 -20.38
C ASP A 373 15.44 5.34 -19.49
N LYS A 374 15.07 5.50 -18.21
CA LYS A 374 15.82 6.31 -17.24
C LYS A 374 16.86 5.48 -16.48
N TYR A 375 17.86 6.16 -15.93
CA TYR A 375 18.89 5.59 -15.06
C TYR A 375 18.53 5.75 -13.59
N ILE A 376 18.80 4.73 -12.77
CA ILE A 376 18.72 4.82 -11.30
C ILE A 376 19.79 5.78 -10.78
N GLN A 377 19.43 6.73 -9.92
CA GLN A 377 20.32 7.74 -9.36
C GLN A 377 20.17 7.99 -7.85
N LEU A 378 21.21 8.58 -7.28
CA LEU A 378 21.23 9.26 -5.99
C LEU A 378 21.49 10.75 -6.21
N GLY A 379 20.44 11.57 -6.14
CA GLY A 379 20.52 13.00 -6.49
C GLY A 379 21.29 13.90 -5.50
N THR A 380 21.34 13.51 -4.23
CA THR A 380 21.87 14.26 -3.07
C THR A 380 22.37 13.28 -2.00
N ASP A 381 23.08 13.73 -0.95
CA ASP A 381 23.47 12.89 0.21
C ASP A 381 22.28 12.56 1.15
N ALA A 382 21.07 12.40 0.60
CA ALA A 382 19.89 11.87 1.28
C ALA A 382 19.83 10.34 1.13
N ASN A 383 18.90 9.66 1.81
CA ASN A 383 18.68 8.22 1.63
C ASN A 383 17.85 7.86 0.38
N TYR A 384 17.77 8.77 -0.59
CA TYR A 384 16.85 8.63 -1.72
C TYR A 384 17.40 7.67 -2.77
N LEU A 385 16.51 7.10 -3.58
CA LEU A 385 16.84 6.33 -4.77
C LEU A 385 15.78 6.65 -5.83
N THR A 386 16.18 7.42 -6.84
CA THR A 386 15.26 8.00 -7.84
C THR A 386 15.76 7.73 -9.25
N THR A 387 15.20 8.39 -10.26
CA THR A 387 15.60 8.20 -11.67
C THR A 387 15.96 9.51 -12.37
N LYS A 388 16.73 9.43 -13.46
CA LYS A 388 17.06 10.55 -14.37
C LYS A 388 17.31 10.08 -15.80
N THR A 389 17.25 10.98 -16.77
CA THR A 389 17.42 10.67 -18.20
C THR A 389 18.87 10.68 -18.70
N THR A 390 19.83 11.14 -17.90
CA THR A 390 21.24 11.30 -18.31
C THR A 390 22.18 10.50 -17.42
N ILE A 391 23.32 10.09 -17.98
CA ILE A 391 24.43 9.49 -17.23
C ILE A 391 25.33 10.61 -16.69
N ASP A 392 25.52 10.64 -15.38
CA ASP A 392 26.63 11.30 -14.67
C ASP A 392 26.98 10.51 -13.40
N ASP A 393 27.86 11.06 -12.55
CA ASP A 393 28.30 10.43 -11.29
C ASP A 393 27.14 10.11 -10.32
N LYS A 394 25.99 10.80 -10.43
CA LYS A 394 24.82 10.57 -9.56
C LYS A 394 24.01 9.36 -9.99
N SER A 395 24.05 8.99 -11.27
CA SER A 395 23.48 7.73 -11.81
C SER A 395 24.51 6.62 -11.96
N SER A 396 25.75 6.84 -11.51
CA SER A 396 26.83 5.86 -11.64
C SER A 396 27.07 5.15 -10.32
N TRP A 397 27.33 3.85 -10.43
CA TRP A 397 27.44 2.94 -9.30
C TRP A 397 28.63 2.00 -9.49
N THR A 398 29.38 1.73 -8.43
CA THR A 398 30.32 0.61 -8.40
C THR A 398 29.62 -0.61 -7.82
N ILE A 399 29.93 -1.79 -8.34
CA ILE A 399 29.36 -3.07 -7.88
C ILE A 399 30.50 -3.96 -7.41
N SER A 400 30.39 -4.52 -6.20
CA SER A 400 31.21 -5.62 -5.74
C SER A 400 30.33 -6.76 -5.24
N ILE A 401 30.73 -7.99 -5.56
CA ILE A 401 30.07 -9.21 -5.10
C ILE A 401 31.10 -10.08 -4.40
N ALA A 402 30.88 -10.34 -3.12
CA ALA A 402 31.74 -11.16 -2.26
C ALA A 402 30.86 -12.00 -1.34
N GLU A 403 31.21 -13.28 -1.16
CA GLU A 403 30.48 -14.22 -0.28
C GLU A 403 28.96 -14.30 -0.54
N GLY A 404 28.52 -14.01 -1.78
CA GLY A 404 27.10 -13.97 -2.19
C GLY A 404 26.39 -12.63 -1.93
N VAL A 405 27.04 -11.69 -1.25
CA VAL A 405 26.50 -10.35 -0.94
C VAL A 405 26.81 -9.37 -2.09
N THR A 406 25.80 -8.64 -2.58
CA THR A 406 26.02 -7.57 -3.56
C THR A 406 26.07 -6.20 -2.87
N THR A 407 27.19 -5.50 -3.01
CA THR A 407 27.32 -4.09 -2.60
C THR A 407 27.29 -3.19 -3.84
N ILE A 408 26.32 -2.27 -3.89
CA ILE A 408 26.13 -1.32 -5.00
C ILE A 408 26.29 0.09 -4.45
N THR A 409 27.46 0.69 -4.64
CA THR A 409 27.85 1.96 -4.01
C THR A 409 27.77 3.12 -4.99
N SER A 410 27.23 4.26 -4.56
CA SER A 410 27.12 5.46 -5.41
C SER A 410 28.49 6.06 -5.69
N VAL A 411 28.75 6.41 -6.95
CA VAL A 411 29.97 7.13 -7.35
C VAL A 411 30.00 8.55 -6.78
N ALA A 412 28.89 9.31 -6.91
CA ALA A 412 28.81 10.68 -6.37
C ALA A 412 28.82 10.73 -4.83
N PHE A 413 28.38 9.67 -4.14
CA PHE A 413 28.32 9.61 -2.68
C PHE A 413 28.88 8.27 -2.16
N PRO A 414 30.23 8.09 -2.12
CA PRO A 414 30.86 6.78 -1.88
C PRO A 414 30.59 6.13 -0.52
N ASN A 415 30.01 6.86 0.43
CA ASN A 415 29.56 6.32 1.71
C ASN A 415 28.12 5.76 1.67
N ARG A 416 27.45 5.72 0.51
CA ARG A 416 26.08 5.23 0.36
C ARG A 416 25.97 4.08 -0.64
N SER A 417 25.25 3.05 -0.24
CA SER A 417 24.94 1.89 -1.09
C SER A 417 23.44 1.57 -1.11
N ILE A 418 22.97 0.92 -2.18
CA ILE A 418 21.59 0.45 -2.31
C ILE A 418 21.37 -0.71 -1.32
N LYS A 419 20.32 -0.61 -0.49
CA LYS A 419 19.89 -1.62 0.49
C LYS A 419 18.37 -1.78 0.46
N TYR A 420 17.87 -2.88 1.01
CA TYR A 420 16.46 -3.06 1.33
C TYR A 420 16.17 -2.71 2.79
N ASN A 421 15.22 -1.82 3.04
CA ASN A 421 14.73 -1.49 4.38
C ASN A 421 13.49 -2.33 4.68
N SER A 422 13.58 -3.20 5.68
CA SER A 422 12.50 -4.09 6.12
C SER A 422 11.53 -3.45 7.13
N THR A 423 11.95 -2.39 7.84
CA THR A 423 11.08 -1.64 8.77
C THR A 423 10.08 -0.76 8.03
N ASP A 424 10.52 -0.12 6.94
CA ASP A 424 9.63 0.52 5.97
C ASP A 424 9.91 -0.07 4.58
N PRO A 425 9.17 -1.12 4.14
CA PRO A 425 9.45 -1.90 2.92
C PRO A 425 9.78 -1.07 1.67
N ARG A 426 11.07 -0.87 1.39
CA ARG A 426 11.56 -0.11 0.23
C ARG A 426 13.04 -0.37 -0.09
N PHE A 427 13.41 -0.12 -1.35
CA PHE A 427 14.79 -0.06 -1.80
C PHE A 427 15.26 1.40 -1.86
N ALA A 428 16.29 1.72 -1.09
CA ALA A 428 16.82 3.08 -0.96
C ALA A 428 18.33 3.07 -0.66
N THR A 429 18.95 4.24 -0.45
CA THR A 429 20.40 4.33 -0.20
C THR A 429 20.76 4.56 1.25
N TYR A 430 21.70 3.79 1.80
CA TYR A 430 22.05 3.82 3.22
C TYR A 430 23.57 3.88 3.43
N LYS A 431 23.98 4.50 4.55
CA LYS A 431 25.40 4.59 4.94
C LYS A 431 25.88 3.37 5.74
N SER A 432 24.96 2.72 6.44
CA SER A 432 25.16 1.47 7.18
C SER A 432 23.79 0.91 7.60
N GLY A 433 23.77 -0.35 8.04
CA GLY A 433 22.54 -1.06 8.38
C GLY A 433 21.65 -1.33 7.15
N GLN A 434 20.42 -1.74 7.43
CA GLN A 434 19.48 -2.30 6.45
C GLN A 434 19.98 -3.61 5.81
N ASN A 435 19.11 -4.29 5.07
CA ASN A 435 19.45 -5.58 4.48
C ASN A 435 20.25 -5.38 3.19
N ASP A 436 21.28 -6.22 3.03
CA ASP A 436 22.01 -6.31 1.78
C ASP A 436 21.09 -6.78 0.64
N VAL A 437 21.43 -6.37 -0.58
CA VAL A 437 20.73 -6.82 -1.79
C VAL A 437 21.52 -7.90 -2.48
N THR A 438 20.81 -8.71 -3.26
CA THR A 438 21.38 -9.61 -4.25
C THR A 438 20.96 -9.13 -5.63
N LEU A 439 21.92 -9.06 -6.55
CA LEU A 439 21.67 -8.85 -7.98
C LEU A 439 21.30 -10.17 -8.63
N PHE A 440 20.24 -10.19 -9.43
CA PHE A 440 19.79 -11.35 -10.20
C PHE A 440 19.86 -11.03 -11.70
N VAL A 441 20.27 -11.99 -12.53
CA VAL A 441 20.48 -11.81 -13.98
C VAL A 441 19.64 -12.78 -14.80
N GLN A 442 19.07 -12.30 -15.91
CA GLN A 442 18.42 -13.16 -16.87
C GLN A 442 19.51 -13.77 -17.76
N THR A 443 19.94 -14.99 -17.45
CA THR A 443 21.10 -15.63 -18.10
C THR A 443 20.99 -15.75 -19.62
N SER A 444 19.77 -15.86 -20.17
CA SER A 444 19.51 -15.82 -21.62
C SER A 444 19.74 -14.47 -22.32
N THR A 445 20.03 -13.40 -21.57
CA THR A 445 20.37 -12.06 -22.10
C THR A 445 21.87 -11.74 -22.07
N ILE A 446 22.68 -12.63 -21.49
CA ILE A 446 24.15 -12.50 -21.43
C ILE A 446 24.72 -12.73 -22.84
N SER A 447 25.57 -11.81 -23.31
CA SER A 447 26.08 -11.80 -24.68
C SER A 447 27.31 -10.90 -24.79
N ASP A 448 28.47 -11.50 -25.04
CA ASP A 448 29.72 -10.76 -25.24
C ASP A 448 29.64 -9.80 -26.43
N ALA A 449 28.90 -10.18 -27.49
CA ALA A 449 28.64 -9.32 -28.64
C ALA A 449 27.79 -8.09 -28.25
N THR A 450 26.78 -8.27 -27.39
CA THR A 450 25.98 -7.15 -26.87
C THR A 450 26.85 -6.23 -26.01
N ALA A 451 27.65 -6.78 -25.10
CA ALA A 451 28.51 -6.00 -24.22
C ALA A 451 29.58 -5.21 -24.99
N VAL A 452 30.21 -5.82 -25.99
CA VAL A 452 31.15 -5.15 -26.91
C VAL A 452 30.43 -4.06 -27.72
N ASN A 453 29.24 -4.33 -28.26
CA ASN A 453 28.48 -3.35 -29.02
C ASN A 453 28.07 -2.13 -28.18
N ARG A 454 27.83 -2.27 -26.87
CA ARG A 454 27.62 -1.12 -25.96
C ARG A 454 28.87 -0.24 -25.88
N LEU A 455 30.05 -0.81 -25.69
CA LEU A 455 31.31 -0.08 -25.67
C LEU A 455 31.62 0.61 -27.01
N VAL A 456 31.45 -0.12 -28.11
CA VAL A 456 31.66 0.38 -29.48
C VAL A 456 30.73 1.54 -29.81
N THR A 457 29.45 1.44 -29.41
CA THR A 457 28.46 2.52 -29.57
C THR A 457 28.87 3.75 -28.75
N GLU A 458 29.20 3.58 -27.47
CA GLU A 458 29.61 4.69 -26.60
C GLU A 458 30.88 5.42 -27.09
N ILE A 459 31.85 4.70 -27.65
CA ILE A 459 33.05 5.26 -28.25
C ILE A 459 32.73 5.99 -29.57
N ASN A 460 32.07 5.31 -30.52
CA ASN A 460 31.91 5.82 -31.88
C ASN A 460 30.86 6.94 -31.99
N THR A 461 29.69 6.74 -31.36
CA THR A 461 28.48 7.56 -31.58
C THR A 461 27.91 8.17 -30.29
N GLY A 462 28.21 7.60 -29.12
CA GLY A 462 27.83 8.11 -27.80
C GLY A 462 28.79 9.19 -27.29
N ARG A 463 29.15 9.15 -25.99
CA ARG A 463 30.00 10.16 -25.34
C ARG A 463 31.36 10.36 -26.02
N GLY A 464 31.94 9.30 -26.60
CA GLY A 464 33.19 9.37 -27.34
C GLY A 464 33.08 10.21 -28.61
N ASN A 465 31.87 10.36 -29.17
CA ASN A 465 31.62 11.25 -30.29
C ASN A 465 31.73 12.73 -29.92
N SER A 466 31.26 13.08 -28.72
CA SER A 466 31.21 14.45 -28.19
C SER A 466 32.33 14.75 -27.19
N ALA A 467 33.44 14.01 -27.23
CA ALA A 467 34.51 14.04 -26.23
C ALA A 467 35.35 15.35 -26.15
N PHE A 468 34.96 16.41 -26.86
CA PHE A 468 35.64 17.70 -26.80
C PHE A 468 35.71 18.22 -25.36
N GLU A 469 36.88 18.70 -24.93
CA GLU A 469 37.22 19.08 -23.55
C GLU A 469 37.14 17.95 -22.49
N GLN A 470 36.63 16.76 -22.83
CA GLN A 470 36.44 15.63 -21.90
C GLN A 470 37.26 14.37 -22.24
N CYS A 471 38.12 14.41 -23.27
CA CYS A 471 38.90 13.26 -23.74
C CYS A 471 39.65 12.49 -22.64
N GLY A 472 40.31 13.18 -21.69
CA GLY A 472 41.06 12.53 -20.60
C GLY A 472 40.16 11.65 -19.74
N HIS A 473 39.08 12.24 -19.23
CA HIS A 473 38.07 11.55 -18.44
C HIS A 473 37.40 10.39 -19.23
N LEU A 474 37.04 10.60 -20.49
CA LEU A 474 36.38 9.58 -21.29
C LEU A 474 37.30 8.42 -21.69
N VAL A 475 38.61 8.64 -21.84
CA VAL A 475 39.59 7.56 -21.98
C VAL A 475 39.59 6.66 -20.74
N GLU A 476 39.59 7.22 -19.53
CA GLU A 476 39.51 6.44 -18.28
C GLU A 476 38.21 5.65 -18.19
N VAL A 477 37.07 6.26 -18.56
CA VAL A 477 35.76 5.59 -18.61
C VAL A 477 35.77 4.42 -19.59
N PHE A 478 36.28 4.60 -20.80
CA PHE A 478 36.30 3.54 -21.82
C PHE A 478 37.31 2.43 -21.51
N ASP A 479 38.45 2.73 -20.88
CA ASP A 479 39.38 1.71 -20.42
C ASP A 479 38.82 0.93 -19.23
N GLY A 480 38.10 1.59 -18.32
CA GLY A 480 37.32 0.91 -17.27
C GLY A 480 36.26 -0.02 -17.85
N ALA A 481 35.48 0.45 -18.83
CA ALA A 481 34.47 -0.35 -19.52
C ALA A 481 35.07 -1.54 -20.28
N TYR A 482 36.20 -1.34 -20.98
CA TYR A 482 36.96 -2.44 -21.57
C TYR A 482 37.43 -3.44 -20.51
N ASN A 483 37.90 -2.98 -19.35
CA ASN A 483 38.31 -3.87 -18.26
C ASN A 483 37.14 -4.67 -17.67
N GLN A 484 35.91 -4.14 -17.68
CA GLN A 484 34.69 -4.83 -17.28
C GLN A 484 34.18 -5.86 -18.30
N LEU A 485 34.69 -5.90 -19.54
CA LEU A 485 34.36 -6.96 -20.49
C LEU A 485 34.92 -8.33 -20.04
N SER A 486 34.17 -9.38 -20.39
CA SER A 486 34.62 -10.78 -20.25
C SER A 486 35.90 -11.04 -21.06
N ALA A 487 36.57 -12.16 -20.81
CA ALA A 487 37.73 -12.56 -21.62
C ALA A 487 37.37 -12.72 -23.11
N ALA A 488 36.21 -13.32 -23.41
CA ALA A 488 35.71 -13.47 -24.78
C ALA A 488 35.30 -12.13 -25.41
N GLY A 489 34.70 -11.22 -24.64
CA GLY A 489 34.39 -9.86 -25.08
C GLY A 489 35.64 -9.04 -25.41
N LYS A 490 36.71 -9.17 -24.61
CA LYS A 490 38.02 -8.56 -24.90
C LYS A 490 38.63 -9.12 -26.18
N THR A 491 38.62 -10.44 -26.37
CA THR A 491 39.05 -11.08 -27.62
C THR A 491 38.24 -10.55 -28.82
N LEU A 492 36.91 -10.52 -28.72
CA LEU A 492 36.04 -10.00 -29.77
C LEU A 492 36.33 -8.54 -30.12
N PHE A 493 36.50 -7.66 -29.13
CA PHE A 493 36.86 -6.26 -29.37
C PHE A 493 38.24 -6.12 -30.01
N ASN A 494 39.24 -6.90 -29.55
CA ASN A 494 40.63 -6.78 -29.98
C ASN A 494 40.91 -7.41 -31.36
N GLU A 495 40.18 -8.45 -31.75
CA GLU A 495 40.52 -9.28 -32.92
C GLU A 495 39.51 -9.20 -34.07
N SER A 496 38.28 -8.71 -33.83
CA SER A 496 37.26 -8.61 -34.88
C SER A 496 37.72 -7.74 -36.07
N ALA A 497 37.35 -8.14 -37.28
CA ALA A 497 37.51 -7.36 -38.50
C ALA A 497 36.29 -6.47 -38.82
N ASP A 498 35.26 -6.47 -37.95
CA ASP A 498 34.08 -5.63 -38.10
C ASP A 498 34.44 -4.13 -38.14
N ALA A 499 33.82 -3.40 -39.07
CA ALA A 499 34.18 -2.01 -39.36
C ALA A 499 33.93 -1.06 -38.18
N ASP A 500 32.86 -1.25 -37.41
CA ASP A 500 32.53 -0.40 -36.27
C ASP A 500 33.46 -0.71 -35.08
N ILE A 501 33.82 -1.98 -34.88
CA ILE A 501 34.79 -2.40 -33.86
C ILE A 501 36.22 -1.92 -34.21
N VAL A 502 36.61 -1.95 -35.49
CA VAL A 502 37.85 -1.33 -35.99
C VAL A 502 37.82 0.19 -35.76
N ALA A 503 36.71 0.87 -36.09
CA ALA A 503 36.56 2.31 -35.87
C ALA A 503 36.67 2.68 -34.39
N ALA A 504 36.05 1.91 -33.49
CA ALA A 504 36.10 2.16 -32.05
C ALA A 504 37.53 2.01 -31.48
N ARG A 505 38.27 0.97 -31.87
CA ARG A 505 39.68 0.83 -31.50
C ARG A 505 40.54 1.99 -32.00
N ASN A 506 40.38 2.38 -33.27
CA ASN A 506 41.12 3.50 -33.85
C ASN A 506 40.78 4.83 -33.16
N ARG A 507 39.50 5.05 -32.82
CA ARG A 507 39.05 6.25 -32.10
C ARG A 507 39.59 6.29 -30.68
N LEU A 508 39.54 5.18 -29.94
CA LEU A 508 40.09 5.09 -28.59
C LEU A 508 41.61 5.30 -28.58
N LEU A 509 42.33 4.74 -29.55
CA LEU A 509 43.78 4.96 -29.73
C LEU A 509 44.10 6.44 -30.03
N TYR A 510 43.31 7.09 -30.90
CA TYR A 510 43.45 8.53 -31.17
C TYR A 510 43.17 9.38 -29.92
N MET A 511 42.13 9.06 -29.15
CA MET A 511 41.81 9.76 -27.90
C MET A 511 42.96 9.65 -26.89
N LYS A 512 43.55 8.45 -26.72
CA LYS A 512 44.73 8.24 -25.86
C LYS A 512 45.91 9.10 -26.29
N ALA A 513 46.28 9.03 -27.57
CA ALA A 513 47.38 9.83 -28.12
C ALA A 513 47.15 11.34 -28.00
N TRP A 514 45.89 11.81 -28.05
CA TRP A 514 45.55 13.21 -27.80
C TRP A 514 45.75 13.60 -26.33
N VAL A 515 45.36 12.74 -25.38
CA VAL A 515 45.53 12.97 -23.94
C VAL A 515 47.01 13.01 -23.57
N ASP A 516 47.82 12.06 -24.08
CA ASP A 516 49.27 12.03 -23.88
C ASP A 516 49.97 13.30 -24.41
N ALA A 517 49.44 13.88 -25.49
CA ALA A 517 49.95 15.10 -26.10
C ALA A 517 49.45 16.39 -25.43
N GLN A 518 48.44 16.34 -24.56
CA GLN A 518 47.81 17.48 -23.88
C GLN A 518 47.65 17.22 -22.36
N PRO A 519 48.75 17.01 -21.60
CA PRO A 519 48.67 16.76 -20.18
C PRO A 519 48.05 17.96 -19.43
N ALA A 520 47.19 17.67 -18.44
CA ALA A 520 46.47 18.67 -17.66
C ALA A 520 47.37 19.59 -16.81
N THR A 521 48.66 19.24 -16.68
CA THR A 521 49.72 20.07 -16.10
C THR A 521 50.89 20.19 -17.08
N PRO A 522 51.56 21.36 -17.17
CA PRO A 522 52.75 21.48 -17.99
C PRO A 522 53.82 20.49 -17.53
N PRO A 523 54.49 19.75 -18.44
CA PRO A 523 55.43 18.72 -18.03
C PRO A 523 56.64 19.32 -17.32
N VAL A 524 56.81 18.96 -16.04
CA VAL A 524 58.13 18.98 -15.42
C VAL A 524 59.00 18.03 -16.24
N ARG A 525 60.08 18.54 -16.83
CA ARG A 525 61.01 17.70 -17.60
C ARG A 525 61.63 16.65 -16.68
N HIS A 526 61.15 15.42 -16.77
CA HIS A 526 61.93 14.23 -16.45
C HIS A 526 62.25 13.52 -17.74
N VAL A 527 63.55 13.51 -18.07
CA VAL A 527 64.11 12.67 -19.12
C VAL A 527 64.54 11.39 -18.44
N GLU A 528 63.65 10.41 -18.34
CA GLU A 528 64.08 9.03 -18.21
C GLU A 528 64.22 8.44 -19.61
N ASN A 529 65.45 8.05 -19.91
CA ASN A 529 65.88 7.57 -21.20
C ASN A 529 66.01 6.06 -21.11
N GLU A 530 65.06 5.29 -21.65
CA GLU A 530 65.40 4.02 -22.31
C GLU A 530 64.28 3.43 -23.21
N ARG A 531 64.49 3.59 -24.53
CA ARG A 531 64.24 2.65 -25.64
C ARG A 531 62.80 2.18 -26.00
N ASN A 532 62.51 2.41 -27.29
CA ASN A 532 61.66 1.63 -28.22
C ASN A 532 60.16 1.91 -28.36
N THR A 533 59.81 2.97 -29.11
CA THR A 533 58.65 2.97 -30.06
C THR A 533 58.90 3.89 -31.27
N ILE A 534 59.47 3.37 -32.36
CA ILE A 534 59.67 4.13 -33.62
C ILE A 534 58.35 4.29 -34.43
N SER A 535 57.28 3.60 -34.04
CA SER A 535 56.00 3.61 -34.76
C SER A 535 55.08 4.81 -34.49
N ALA A 536 55.26 5.54 -33.37
CA ALA A 536 54.37 6.65 -33.01
C ALA A 536 54.60 7.93 -33.86
N THR A 537 55.85 8.23 -34.20
CA THR A 537 56.26 9.48 -34.87
C THR A 537 55.85 9.54 -36.35
N VAL A 538 55.63 8.39 -36.99
CA VAL A 538 55.29 8.29 -38.42
C VAL A 538 53.80 8.54 -38.67
N ALA A 539 52.90 8.15 -37.76
CA ALA A 539 51.47 8.35 -37.92
C ALA A 539 51.08 9.85 -37.86
N ILE A 540 51.67 10.59 -36.92
CA ILE A 540 51.36 12.01 -36.67
C ILE A 540 51.79 12.90 -37.86
N SER A 541 52.90 12.57 -38.51
CA SER A 541 53.42 13.34 -39.65
C SER A 541 52.61 13.13 -40.94
N VAL A 542 52.12 11.91 -41.21
CA VAL A 542 51.38 11.60 -42.46
C VAL A 542 49.94 12.15 -42.44
N ILE A 543 49.26 12.11 -41.29
CA ILE A 543 47.86 12.57 -41.18
C ILE A 543 47.76 14.11 -41.12
N GLY A 544 48.70 14.78 -40.42
CA GLY A 544 48.74 16.25 -40.37
C GLY A 544 48.97 16.90 -41.74
N LEU A 545 49.88 16.34 -42.55
CA LEU A 545 50.20 16.87 -43.87
C LEU A 545 49.07 16.69 -44.90
N THR A 546 48.35 15.56 -44.84
CA THR A 546 47.24 15.28 -45.77
C THR A 546 46.04 16.20 -45.52
N ALA A 547 45.71 16.50 -44.25
CA ALA A 547 44.67 17.47 -43.91
C ALA A 547 45.01 18.91 -44.38
N MET A 548 46.26 19.37 -44.17
CA MET A 548 46.68 20.72 -44.60
C MET A 548 46.73 20.87 -46.13
N LEU A 549 47.19 19.85 -46.86
CA LEU A 549 47.18 19.87 -48.32
C LEU A 549 45.74 19.89 -48.88
N GLY A 550 44.82 19.10 -48.32
CA GLY A 550 43.41 19.12 -48.71
C GLY A 550 42.77 20.51 -48.56
N TYR A 551 43.02 21.19 -47.42
CA TYR A 551 42.52 22.54 -47.19
C TYR A 551 43.13 23.58 -48.15
N TYR A 552 44.43 23.48 -48.47
CA TYR A 552 45.09 24.36 -49.44
C TYR A 552 44.50 24.23 -50.85
N PHE A 553 44.23 23.01 -51.33
CA PHE A 553 43.64 22.81 -52.66
C PHE A 553 42.16 23.25 -52.74
N LEU A 554 41.36 23.02 -51.68
CA LEU A 554 39.96 23.46 -51.63
C LEU A 554 39.81 24.98 -51.59
N THR A 555 40.70 25.68 -50.87
CA THR A 555 40.68 27.16 -50.81
C THR A 555 41.18 27.80 -52.10
N LYS A 556 42.17 27.21 -52.79
CA LYS A 556 42.67 27.73 -54.07
C LYS A 556 41.66 27.57 -55.22
N LYS A 557 40.85 26.48 -55.23
CA LYS A 557 39.83 26.26 -56.27
C LYS A 557 38.66 27.26 -56.21
N LYS A 558 38.41 27.89 -55.04
CA LYS A 558 37.41 28.97 -54.89
C LYS A 558 37.89 30.36 -55.36
N ARG A 559 39.11 30.49 -55.91
CA ARG A 559 39.63 31.75 -56.51
C ARG A 559 39.81 31.71 -58.03
N ILE A 560 39.32 30.65 -58.69
CA ILE A 560 39.35 30.50 -60.16
C ILE A 560 37.99 29.96 -60.65
N ALA A 561 36.93 30.66 -60.26
CA ALA A 561 35.57 30.54 -60.78
C ALA A 561 34.96 31.94 -60.82
#